data_AF-A0A7J6RC65-F1
#
_entry.id   AF-A0A7J6RC65-F1
#
_cell.length_a   1.000
_cell.length_b   1.000
_cell.length_c   1.000
_cell.angle_alpha   90.00
_cell.angle_beta   90.00
_cell.angle_gamma   90.00
#
_symmetry.space_group_name_H-M   'P 1'
#
loop_
_entity.id
_entity.type
_entity.pdbx_description
1 polymer ?
#
loop_
_entity_poly.entity_id
_entity_poly.type
_entity_poly.pdbx_seq_one_letter_code
_entity_poly.pdbx_strand_id
1 'polypeptide(L)'
;ITLLRGKHEADPSDRHFLRECEERLGVEEGRRIWKLANQCFECLPLAVLIEGRVLCVHGSVPSSLTVLEPLKKLKRPLRAVRATGQPSERISTRIVSEILNPLTSSAYEESPPVNTKSLMKSSRVSLVVRARGE
;
A
#
# COMPACT_ATOMS: atom_id res chain seq x y z
N ILE A 1 9.53 -6.74 -14.51
CA ILE A 1 8.38 -5.83 -14.25
C ILE A 1 7.89 -6.11 -12.83
N THR A 2 7.69 -5.09 -12.01
CA THR A 2 7.22 -5.22 -10.62
C THR A 2 6.04 -4.27 -10.42
N LEU A 3 4.93 -4.80 -9.89
CA LEU A 3 3.73 -4.03 -9.57
C LEU A 3 3.65 -3.83 -8.06
N LEU A 4 3.37 -2.60 -7.62
CA LEU A 4 3.11 -2.26 -6.22
C LEU A 4 1.62 -2.01 -6.03
N ARG A 5 1.10 -2.35 -4.85
CA ARG A 5 -0.30 -2.06 -4.47
C ARG A 5 -0.44 -0.58 -4.13
N GLY A 6 -1.44 0.07 -4.70
CA GLY A 6 -1.84 1.44 -4.37
C GLY A 6 -3.19 1.53 -3.68
N LYS A 7 -3.64 2.77 -3.47
CA LYS A 7 -4.92 3.08 -2.79
C LYS A 7 -6.11 2.51 -3.57
N HIS A 8 -6.15 2.72 -4.88
CA HIS A 8 -7.26 2.27 -5.74
C HIS A 8 -7.35 0.74 -5.82
N GLU A 9 -6.25 0.02 -5.60
CA GLU A 9 -6.20 -1.44 -5.51
C GLU A 9 -6.52 -1.97 -4.09
N ALA A 10 -6.95 -1.09 -3.18
CA ALA A 10 -7.29 -1.41 -1.80
C ALA A 10 -8.59 -0.76 -1.31
N ASP A 11 -9.15 0.20 -2.06
CA ASP A 11 -10.35 0.95 -1.68
C ASP A 11 -11.62 0.28 -2.25
N PRO A 12 -12.41 -0.42 -1.41
CA PRO A 12 -13.65 -1.04 -1.87
C PRO A 12 -14.76 -0.01 -2.18
N SER A 13 -14.60 1.25 -1.76
CA SER A 13 -15.55 2.32 -2.06
C SER A 13 -15.37 2.88 -3.47
N ASP A 14 -14.18 2.71 -4.08
CA ASP A 14 -13.95 3.02 -5.48
C ASP A 14 -14.57 1.96 -6.38
N ARG A 15 -15.71 2.31 -6.98
CA ARG A 15 -16.47 1.42 -7.86
C ARG A 15 -16.14 1.61 -9.34
N HIS A 16 -15.18 2.46 -9.71
CA HIS A 16 -14.85 2.71 -11.12
C HIS A 16 -14.41 1.42 -11.82
N PHE A 17 -13.50 0.68 -11.20
CA PHE A 17 -13.02 -0.58 -11.76
C PHE A 17 -14.13 -1.64 -11.82
N LEU A 18 -15.00 -1.73 -10.80
CA LEU A 18 -16.17 -2.62 -10.85
C LEU A 18 -17.10 -2.25 -12.01
N ARG A 19 -17.41 -0.97 -12.16
CA ARG A 19 -18.28 -0.46 -13.22
C ARG A 19 -17.69 -0.79 -14.59
N GLU A 20 -16.40 -0.58 -14.78
CA GLU A 20 -15.72 -0.93 -16.04
C GLU A 20 -15.78 -2.43 -16.33
N CYS A 21 -15.60 -3.29 -15.32
CA CYS A 21 -15.77 -4.73 -15.49
C CYS A 21 -17.20 -5.10 -15.88
N GLU A 22 -18.21 -4.53 -15.22
CA GLU A 22 -19.63 -4.81 -15.51
C GLU A 22 -20.03 -4.29 -16.90
N GLU A 23 -19.55 -3.12 -17.32
CA GLU A 23 -19.83 -2.54 -18.64
C GLU A 23 -19.19 -3.33 -19.79
N ARG A 24 -17.98 -3.87 -19.59
CA ARG A 24 -17.23 -4.57 -20.66
C ARG A 24 -17.49 -6.07 -20.74
N LEU A 25 -17.75 -6.72 -19.60
CA LEU A 25 -17.85 -8.18 -19.49
C LEU A 25 -19.26 -8.65 -19.14
N GLY A 26 -20.20 -7.73 -18.92
CA GLY A 26 -21.52 -8.02 -18.38
C GLY A 26 -21.52 -8.11 -16.85
N VAL A 27 -22.71 -7.98 -16.26
CA VAL A 27 -22.86 -7.82 -14.79
C VAL A 27 -22.31 -9.02 -14.00
N GLU A 28 -22.62 -10.25 -14.41
CA GLU A 28 -22.21 -11.45 -13.67
C GLU A 28 -20.70 -11.69 -13.78
N GLU A 29 -20.18 -11.76 -15.01
CA GLU A 29 -18.76 -12.05 -15.24
C GLU A 29 -17.87 -10.88 -14.81
N GLY A 30 -18.30 -9.63 -15.05
CA GLY A 30 -17.60 -8.44 -14.58
C GLY A 30 -17.44 -8.42 -13.07
N ARG A 31 -18.49 -8.76 -12.31
CA ARG A 31 -18.41 -8.88 -10.85
C ARG A 31 -17.51 -10.02 -10.40
N ARG A 32 -17.51 -11.15 -11.12
CA ARG A 32 -16.61 -12.28 -10.84
C ARG A 32 -15.15 -11.88 -11.04
N ILE A 33 -14.82 -11.27 -12.17
CA ILE A 33 -13.47 -10.79 -12.49
C ILE A 33 -13.01 -9.71 -11.51
N TRP A 34 -13.86 -8.74 -11.18
CA TRP A 34 -13.56 -7.72 -10.17
C TRP A 34 -13.18 -8.35 -8.82
N LYS A 35 -13.92 -9.37 -8.36
CA LYS A 35 -13.58 -10.11 -7.12
C LYS A 35 -12.23 -10.81 -7.21
N LEU A 36 -11.95 -11.49 -8.32
CA LEU A 36 -10.67 -12.18 -8.54
C LEU A 36 -9.49 -11.21 -8.61
N ALA A 37 -9.66 -10.08 -9.32
CA ALA A 37 -8.66 -9.03 -9.39
C ALA A 37 -8.34 -8.44 -8.01
N ASN A 38 -9.36 -8.19 -7.16
CA ASN A 38 -9.13 -7.75 -5.79
C ASN A 38 -8.35 -8.78 -4.96
N GLN A 39 -8.62 -10.08 -5.13
CA GLN A 39 -7.83 -11.14 -4.49
C GLN A 39 -6.37 -11.13 -4.97
N CYS A 40 -6.13 -10.83 -6.25
CA CYS A 40 -4.77 -10.63 -6.77
C CYS A 40 -4.10 -9.37 -6.19
N PHE A 41 -4.84 -8.26 -6.07
CA PHE A 41 -4.34 -7.02 -5.48
C PHE A 41 -3.90 -7.19 -4.02
N GLU A 42 -4.58 -8.05 -3.25
CA GLU A 42 -4.15 -8.41 -1.89
C GLU A 42 -2.76 -9.07 -1.85
N CYS A 43 -2.31 -9.67 -2.94
CA CYS A 43 -1.00 -10.30 -3.04
C CYS A 43 0.10 -9.36 -3.55
N LEU A 44 -0.23 -8.12 -3.92
CA LEU A 44 0.75 -7.16 -4.39
C LEU A 44 1.61 -6.60 -3.22
N PRO A 45 2.92 -6.40 -3.43
CA PRO A 45 3.79 -5.73 -2.47
C PRO A 45 3.38 -4.26 -2.25
N LEU A 46 3.55 -3.75 -1.04
CA LEU A 46 3.38 -2.31 -0.75
C LEU A 46 4.62 -1.48 -1.12
N ALA A 47 5.79 -2.11 -1.10
CA ALA A 47 7.07 -1.46 -1.31
C ALA A 47 8.06 -2.43 -1.97
N VAL A 48 9.05 -1.89 -2.67
CA VAL A 48 10.20 -2.64 -3.19
C VAL A 48 11.49 -1.90 -2.86
N LEU A 49 12.55 -2.65 -2.59
CA LEU A 49 13.89 -2.11 -2.35
C LEU A 49 14.81 -2.58 -3.49
N ILE A 50 15.25 -1.65 -4.33
CA ILE A 50 16.14 -1.92 -5.48
C ILE A 50 17.58 -1.75 -5.01
N GLU A 51 18.40 -2.78 -5.25
CA GLU A 51 19.83 -2.86 -4.89
C GLU A 51 20.13 -2.50 -3.42
N GLY A 52 19.17 -2.70 -2.52
CA GLY A 52 19.33 -2.37 -1.10
C GLY A 52 19.37 -0.86 -0.82
N ARG A 53 19.18 0.01 -1.81
CA ARG A 53 19.42 1.46 -1.70
C ARG A 53 18.27 2.34 -2.16
N VAL A 54 17.41 1.89 -3.07
CA VAL A 54 16.29 2.70 -3.56
C VAL A 54 14.98 2.08 -3.11
N LEU A 55 14.24 2.77 -2.25
CA LEU A 55 12.94 2.33 -1.77
C LEU A 55 11.85 2.92 -2.66
N CYS A 56 11.04 2.08 -3.29
CA CYS A 56 9.85 2.52 -4.02
C CYS A 56 8.59 2.14 -3.23
N VAL A 57 7.69 3.10 -3.04
CA VAL A 57 6.37 2.93 -2.41
C VAL A 57 5.33 3.59 -3.30
N HIS A 58 4.09 3.12 -3.32
CA HIS A 58 3.04 3.81 -4.08
C HIS A 58 2.62 5.11 -3.37
N GLY A 59 2.21 4.99 -2.11
CA GLY A 59 1.78 6.11 -1.28
C GLY A 59 2.92 6.77 -0.50
N SER A 60 2.66 7.09 0.76
CA SER A 60 3.64 7.75 1.63
C SER A 60 4.48 6.74 2.43
N VAL A 61 5.62 7.20 2.94
CA VAL A 61 6.40 6.44 3.93
C VAL A 61 5.67 6.54 5.27
N PRO A 62 5.30 5.42 5.92
CA PRO A 62 4.62 5.46 7.20
C PRO A 62 5.46 6.16 8.26
N SER A 63 4.81 7.02 9.04
CA SER A 63 5.40 7.66 10.22
C SER A 63 5.85 6.64 11.27
N SER A 64 5.15 5.50 11.34
CA SER A 64 5.45 4.39 12.24
C SER A 64 6.63 3.52 11.79
N LEU A 65 7.17 3.73 10.59
CA LEU A 65 8.24 2.93 10.01
C LEU A 65 9.60 3.59 10.23
N THR A 66 10.36 3.10 11.20
CA THR A 66 11.72 3.58 11.52
C THR A 66 12.83 2.75 10.87
N VAL A 67 12.54 1.50 10.51
CA VAL A 67 13.43 0.54 9.85
C VAL A 67 12.63 -0.34 8.88
N LEU A 68 13.26 -1.02 7.92
CA LEU A 68 12.56 -1.76 6.85
C LEU A 68 12.09 -3.17 7.24
N GLU A 69 12.54 -3.72 8.37
CA GLU A 69 12.23 -5.09 8.81
C GLU A 69 10.72 -5.37 8.95
N PRO A 70 9.88 -4.45 9.49
CA PRO A 70 8.44 -4.65 9.54
C PRO A 70 7.81 -4.82 8.16
N LEU A 71 8.24 -4.05 7.15
CA LEU A 71 7.76 -4.20 5.77
C LEU A 71 8.13 -5.57 5.20
N LYS A 72 9.35 -6.05 5.47
CA LYS A 72 9.82 -7.37 5.02
C LYS A 72 9.04 -8.53 5.65
N LYS A 73 8.49 -8.33 6.86
CA LYS A 73 7.73 -9.34 7.61
C LYS A 73 6.24 -9.38 7.27
N LEU A 74 5.74 -8.46 6.45
CA LEU A 74 4.34 -8.45 6.04
C LEU A 74 3.98 -9.74 5.28
N LYS A 75 3.07 -10.52 5.87
CA LYS A 75 2.54 -11.73 5.24
C LYS A 75 1.44 -11.34 4.25
N ARG A 76 1.49 -11.97 3.08
CA ARG A 76 0.47 -11.83 2.03
C ARG A 76 -0.44 -13.05 2.05
N PRO A 77 -1.74 -12.93 1.70
CA PRO A 77 -2.43 -11.73 1.23
C PRO A 77 -2.60 -10.65 2.31
N LEU A 78 -2.43 -9.38 1.92
CA LEU A 78 -2.62 -8.18 2.76
C LEU A 78 -4.11 -7.87 2.89
N ARG A 79 -4.84 -8.79 3.54
CA ARG A 79 -6.25 -8.60 3.84
C ARG A 79 -6.40 -7.44 4.82
N ALA A 80 -7.46 -6.66 4.65
CA ALA A 80 -7.87 -5.68 5.66
C ALA A 80 -8.09 -6.44 6.98
N VAL A 81 -7.16 -6.27 7.92
CA VAL A 81 -7.22 -6.94 9.21
C VAL A 81 -8.44 -6.37 9.93
N ARG A 82 -9.51 -7.17 10.01
CA ARG A 82 -10.60 -6.91 10.96
C ARG A 82 -9.95 -6.79 12.33
N ALA A 83 -10.29 -5.75 13.08
CA ALA A 83 -9.61 -5.27 14.29
C ALA A 83 -9.65 -6.23 15.51
N THR A 84 -9.47 -7.54 15.29
CA THR A 84 -9.52 -8.61 16.28
C THR A 84 -8.16 -9.30 16.47
N GLY A 85 -7.08 -8.72 15.92
CA GLY A 85 -5.74 -9.32 15.90
C GLY A 85 -4.84 -9.02 17.10
N GLN A 86 -3.84 -9.87 17.32
CA GLN A 86 -2.85 -9.79 18.41
C GLN A 86 -2.01 -8.49 18.33
N PRO A 87 -1.35 -8.04 19.43
CA PRO A 87 -0.57 -6.79 19.45
C PRO A 87 0.47 -6.65 18.33
N SER A 88 1.08 -7.75 17.89
CA SER A 88 2.06 -7.80 16.80
C SER A 88 1.46 -7.50 15.41
N GLU A 89 0.17 -7.77 15.22
CA GLU A 89 -0.56 -7.50 13.98
C GLU A 89 -0.97 -6.02 13.88
N ARG A 90 -1.00 -5.29 15.00
CA ARG A 90 -1.35 -3.86 15.03
C ARG A 90 -0.35 -2.99 14.27
N ILE A 91 0.95 -3.28 14.39
CA ILE A 91 2.01 -2.54 13.67
C ILE A 91 1.90 -2.82 12.16
N SER A 92 1.74 -4.08 11.78
CA SER A 92 1.56 -4.49 10.38
C SER A 92 0.33 -3.82 9.76
N THR A 93 -0.79 -3.81 10.48
CA THR A 93 -2.03 -3.17 10.06
C THR A 93 -1.88 -1.65 9.89
N ARG A 94 -1.15 -1.02 10.82
CA ARG A 94 -0.88 0.42 10.79
C ARG A 94 0.00 0.82 9.60
N ILE A 95 1.08 0.09 9.32
CA ILE A 95 1.94 0.32 8.16
C ILE A 95 1.14 0.19 6.85
N VAL A 96 0.35 -0.89 6.72
CA VAL A 96 -0.50 -1.12 5.54
C VAL A 96 -1.49 0.03 5.37
N SER A 97 -2.15 0.45 6.46
CA SER A 97 -3.10 1.56 6.43
C SER A 97 -2.44 2.89 6.08
N GLU A 98 -1.27 3.20 6.62
CA GLU A 98 -0.56 4.46 6.34
C GLU A 98 -0.08 4.53 4.88
N ILE A 99 0.34 3.41 4.28
CA ILE A 99 0.76 3.38 2.86
C ILE A 99 -0.44 3.50 1.92
N LEU A 100 -1.53 2.79 2.19
CA LEU A 100 -2.69 2.72 1.29
C LEU A 100 -3.68 3.87 1.51
N ASN A 101 -3.78 4.36 2.74
CA ASN A 101 -4.63 5.48 3.14
C ASN A 101 -3.77 6.55 3.84
N PRO A 102 -2.88 7.24 3.10
CA PRO A 102 -2.14 8.35 3.66
C PRO A 102 -3.14 9.35 4.25
N LEU A 103 -3.00 9.64 5.54
CA LEU A 103 -3.79 10.68 6.20
C LEU A 103 -3.54 11.99 5.45
N THR A 104 -4.53 12.45 4.68
CA THR A 104 -4.84 13.86 4.38
C THR A 104 -6.03 13.90 3.42
N SER A 105 -7.22 13.89 4.00
CA SER A 105 -8.33 14.63 3.43
C SER A 105 -7.97 16.10 3.63
N SER A 106 -7.71 16.82 2.54
CA SER A 106 -7.15 18.19 2.47
C SER A 106 -5.63 18.33 2.71
N ALA A 107 -4.96 18.90 1.71
CA ALA A 107 -3.59 19.41 1.67
C ALA A 107 -2.45 18.38 1.88
N TYR A 108 -1.78 18.00 0.79
CA TYR A 108 -0.32 18.06 0.54
C TYR A 108 0.71 18.02 1.70
N GLU A 109 0.42 17.47 2.87
CA GLU A 109 1.44 17.21 3.87
C GLU A 109 2.09 15.86 3.57
N GLU A 110 3.21 15.95 2.86
CA GLU A 110 4.23 14.92 2.83
C GLU A 110 4.42 14.33 4.24
N SER A 111 4.61 13.01 4.38
CA SER A 111 5.14 12.49 5.64
C SER A 111 6.31 13.38 6.07
N PRO A 112 6.29 13.98 7.28
CA PRO A 112 7.20 15.05 7.61
C PRO A 112 8.62 14.61 7.29
N PRO A 113 9.43 15.44 6.60
CA PRO A 113 10.72 15.04 6.04
C PRO A 113 11.67 14.43 7.08
N VAL A 114 11.43 14.72 8.36
CA VAL A 114 12.11 14.14 9.53
C VAL A 114 12.04 12.60 9.54
N ASN A 115 10.86 12.00 9.31
CA ASN A 115 10.68 10.55 9.44
C ASN A 115 11.31 9.80 8.25
N THR A 116 11.14 10.33 7.04
CA THR A 116 11.76 9.77 5.83
C THR A 116 13.28 9.81 5.92
N LYS A 117 13.86 10.94 6.37
CA LYS A 117 15.32 11.07 6.57
C LYS A 117 15.84 10.07 7.62
N SER A 118 15.11 9.90 8.72
CA SER A 118 15.48 8.95 9.77
C SER A 118 15.50 7.50 9.27
N LEU A 119 14.43 7.09 8.55
CA LEU A 119 14.35 5.77 7.91
C LEU A 119 15.47 5.57 6.88
N MET A 120 15.75 6.57 6.05
CA MET A 120 16.81 6.53 5.05
C MET A 120 18.17 6.30 5.70
N LYS A 121 18.46 7.02 6.78
CA LYS A 121 19.70 6.89 7.54
C LYS A 121 19.81 5.52 8.24
N SER A 122 18.75 5.07 8.91
CA SER A 122 18.75 3.81 9.67
C SER A 122 18.88 2.58 8.77
N SER A 123 18.27 2.64 7.58
CA SER A 123 18.16 1.50 6.66
C SER A 123 19.10 1.59 5.46
N ARG A 124 20.01 2.58 5.43
CA ARG A 124 20.96 2.86 4.34
C ARG A 124 20.28 3.04 2.97
N VAL A 125 19.08 3.59 2.97
CA VAL A 125 18.34 3.94 1.74
C VAL A 125 18.82 5.30 1.26
N SER A 126 19.25 5.38 0.00
CA SER A 126 19.77 6.60 -0.63
C SER A 126 18.68 7.41 -1.33
N LEU A 127 17.58 6.77 -1.75
CA LEU A 127 16.48 7.42 -2.46
C LEU A 127 15.14 6.75 -2.11
N VAL A 128 14.11 7.57 -1.92
CA VAL A 128 12.72 7.13 -1.84
C VAL A 128 11.96 7.63 -3.06
N VAL A 129 11.37 6.71 -3.82
CA VAL A 129 10.53 7.00 -4.98
C VAL A 129 9.07 6.73 -4.61
N ARG A 130 8.19 7.69 -4.90
CA ARG A 130 6.75 7.56 -4.67
C ARG A 130 5.94 8.01 -5.87
N ALA A 131 4.76 7.44 -6.06
CA ALA A 131 3.82 7.92 -7.06
C ALA A 131 3.14 9.20 -6.57
N ARG A 132 2.77 10.09 -7.50
CA ARG A 132 1.95 11.26 -7.18
C ARG A 132 0.50 10.78 -7.05
N GLY A 133 -0.17 11.13 -5.96
CA GLY A 133 -1.62 10.94 -5.84
C GLY A 133 -2.32 11.98 -6.71
N GLU A 134 -3.17 11.52 -7.63
CA GLU A 134 -4.17 12.35 -8.32
C GLU A 134 -5.49 12.33 -7.53
#